data_AF-A0AAV7ZJS3-F1
#
_entry.id   AF-A0AAV7ZJS3-F1
#
_cell.length_a   1.000
_cell.length_b   1.000
_cell.length_c   1.000
_cell.angle_alpha   90.00
_cell.angle_beta   90.00
_cell.angle_gamma   90.00
#
_symmetry.space_group_name_H-M   'P 1'
#
loop_
_entity.id
_entity.type
_entity.pdbx_description
1 polymer ?
#
loop_
_entity_poly.entity_id
_entity_poly.type
_entity_poly.pdbx_seq_one_letter_code
_entity_poly.pdbx_strand_id
1 'polypeptide(L)'
;MSPLSPKQKQQNQEILNGEKDDYGIHAQIFNSSDDSKIGNEFQVNNYTNSYQMEPVIASIGTNNERFVVAWISYGQDGAEFGIFAQMYNSSDDSKIDKEFQVNNYTTFDQSSPSIASIGNNNEKFVIT
;
A
#
# COMPACT_ATOMS: atom_id res chain seq x y z
N MET A 1 44.69 -2.42 18.99
CA MET A 1 43.57 -2.37 18.02
C MET A 1 43.20 -0.92 17.84
N SER A 2 43.37 -0.36 16.64
CA SER A 2 43.06 1.05 16.39
C SER A 2 41.54 1.28 16.41
N PRO A 3 41.04 2.37 17.01
CA PRO A 3 39.63 2.69 17.00
C PRO A 3 39.16 3.00 15.56
N LEU A 4 37.95 2.54 15.21
CA LEU A 4 37.36 2.73 13.89
C LEU A 4 37.15 4.21 13.57
N SER A 5 37.39 4.56 12.31
CA SER A 5 37.19 5.92 11.79
C SER A 5 35.71 6.34 11.83
N PRO A 6 35.39 7.64 11.87
CA PRO A 6 34.01 8.13 11.81
C PRO A 6 33.24 7.59 10.60
N LYS A 7 33.90 7.42 9.44
CA LYS A 7 33.29 6.81 8.24
C LYS A 7 32.93 5.34 8.44
N GLN A 8 33.77 4.57 9.14
CA GLN A 8 33.47 3.18 9.47
C GLN A 8 32.36 3.06 10.52
N LYS A 9 32.23 4.02 11.44
CA LYS A 9 31.09 4.08 12.37
C LYS A 9 29.79 4.43 11.66
N GLN A 10 29.85 5.30 10.64
CA GLN A 10 28.70 5.70 9.83
C GLN A 10 28.23 4.55 8.93
N GLN A 11 29.16 3.84 8.27
CA GLN A 11 28.85 2.59 7.56
C GLN A 11 28.28 1.50 8.49
N ASN A 12 28.79 1.38 9.71
CA ASN A 12 28.26 0.42 10.69
C ASN A 12 26.93 0.86 11.33
N GLN A 13 26.53 2.13 11.19
CA GLN A 13 25.21 2.64 11.59
C GLN A 13 24.17 2.46 10.47
N GLU A 14 24.59 2.46 9.21
CA GLU A 14 23.72 2.14 8.07
C GLU A 14 23.32 0.65 8.03
N ILE A 15 24.11 -0.24 8.65
CA ILE A 15 23.82 -1.69 8.74
C ILE A 15 22.81 -2.03 9.87
N LEU A 16 22.50 -1.08 10.76
CA LEU A 16 21.59 -1.29 11.90
C LEU A 16 20.27 -0.50 11.82
N ASN A 17 20.07 0.30 10.78
CA ASN A 17 18.78 0.88 10.47
C ASN A 17 18.10 -0.07 9.49
N GLY A 18 17.21 -0.89 10.03
CA GLY A 18 16.56 -2.06 9.41
C GLY A 18 16.50 -2.00 7.89
N GLU A 19 16.97 -3.09 7.27
CA GLU A 19 16.83 -3.34 5.85
C GLU A 19 15.44 -2.89 5.44
N LYS A 20 15.40 -1.81 4.66
CA LYS A 20 14.19 -1.28 4.05
C LYS A 20 13.87 -2.29 2.96
N ASP A 21 13.34 -3.43 3.37
CA ASP A 21 13.10 -4.55 2.47
C ASP A 21 12.16 -4.07 1.37
N ASP A 22 12.54 -4.31 0.11
CA ASP A 22 11.94 -3.80 -1.13
C ASP A 22 10.47 -4.24 -1.40
N TYR A 23 9.72 -4.66 -0.39
CA TYR A 23 8.33 -5.14 -0.53
C TYR A 23 7.32 -4.01 -0.39
N GLY A 24 7.37 -3.07 -1.34
CA GLY A 24 6.33 -2.06 -1.52
C GLY A 24 5.19 -2.55 -2.42
N ILE A 25 4.00 -1.98 -2.25
CA ILE A 25 2.92 -2.14 -3.22
C ILE A 25 3.10 -1.06 -4.30
N HIS A 26 3.42 -1.48 -5.51
CA HIS A 26 3.57 -0.59 -6.67
C HIS A 26 2.44 -0.82 -7.67
N ALA A 27 2.05 0.24 -8.37
CA ALA A 27 1.02 0.21 -9.38
C ALA A 27 1.47 0.93 -10.65
N GLN A 28 0.98 0.45 -11.79
CA GLN A 28 1.13 1.07 -13.10
C GLN A 28 -0.23 1.04 -13.80
N ILE A 29 -0.59 2.16 -14.43
CA ILE A 29 -1.85 2.29 -15.14
C ILE A 29 -1.58 2.13 -16.62
N PHE A 30 -2.43 1.38 -17.29
CA PHE A 30 -2.34 1.11 -18.71
C PHE A 30 -3.62 1.57 -19.39
N ASN A 31 -3.47 2.09 -20.60
CA ASN A 31 -4.59 2.37 -21.47
C ASN A 31 -5.17 1.04 -21.99
N SER A 32 -6.45 0.79 -21.67
CA SER A 32 -7.15 -0.45 -22.06
C SER A 32 -7.28 -0.69 -23.57
N SER A 33 -7.05 0.32 -24.41
CA SER A 33 -7.18 0.21 -25.87
C SER A 33 -5.90 -0.23 -26.58
N ASP A 34 -4.73 0.00 -25.98
CA ASP A 34 -3.43 -0.20 -26.64
C ASP A 34 -2.28 -0.65 -25.73
N ASP A 35 -2.56 -0.97 -24.47
CA ASP A 35 -1.58 -1.40 -23.44
C ASP A 35 -0.45 -0.38 -23.19
N SER A 36 -0.60 0.88 -23.62
CA SER A 36 0.37 1.93 -23.34
C SER A 36 0.31 2.36 -21.87
N LYS A 37 1.46 2.69 -21.28
CA LYS A 37 1.54 3.19 -19.90
C LYS A 37 0.95 4.60 -19.81
N ILE A 38 0.07 4.82 -18.83
CA ILE A 38 -0.41 6.14 -18.43
C ILE A 38 0.43 6.59 -17.24
N GLY A 39 1.32 7.56 -17.47
CA GLY A 39 2.24 8.03 -16.43
C GLY A 39 3.36 7.04 -16.11
N ASN A 40 3.95 7.20 -14.92
CA ASN A 40 4.99 6.32 -14.41
C ASN A 40 4.41 5.36 -13.38
N GLU A 41 5.13 4.27 -13.11
CA GLU A 41 4.84 3.45 -11.93
C GLU A 41 4.88 4.31 -10.67
N PHE A 42 3.98 4.05 -9.74
CA PHE A 42 3.89 4.77 -8.48
C PHE A 42 3.71 3.81 -7.30
N GLN A 43 4.21 4.24 -6.14
CA GLN A 43 4.07 3.49 -4.90
C GLN A 43 2.72 3.77 -4.23
N VAL A 44 2.00 2.71 -3.88
CA VAL A 44 0.67 2.76 -3.27
C VAL A 44 0.75 3.04 -1.78
N ASN A 45 1.50 2.21 -1.04
CA ASN A 45 1.70 2.34 0.40
C ASN A 45 2.67 3.47 0.76
N ASN A 46 2.41 4.17 1.88
CA ASN A 46 3.37 5.11 2.47
C ASN A 46 4.25 4.44 3.54
N TYR A 47 3.72 3.46 4.28
CA TYR A 47 4.49 2.66 5.23
C TYR A 47 5.32 1.60 4.51
N THR A 48 6.63 1.62 4.66
CA THR A 48 7.57 0.77 3.89
C THR A 48 8.49 -0.07 4.77
N ASN A 49 8.20 -0.23 6.05
CA ASN A 49 9.01 -1.08 6.91
C ASN A 49 8.49 -2.52 6.80
N SER A 50 9.40 -3.50 6.76
CA SER A 50 9.02 -4.92 6.69
C SER A 50 8.14 -5.26 5.48
N TYR A 51 7.07 -6.04 5.65
CA TYR A 51 6.33 -6.64 4.53
C TYR A 51 5.00 -5.94 4.26
N GLN A 52 4.80 -5.52 3.02
CA GLN A 52 3.49 -5.21 2.45
C GLN A 52 3.19 -6.19 1.33
N MET A 53 2.05 -6.89 1.41
CA MET A 53 1.76 -8.04 0.55
C MET A 53 0.28 -8.12 0.16
N GLU A 54 -0.03 -9.06 -0.74
CA GLU A 54 -1.38 -9.43 -1.16
C GLU A 54 -2.27 -8.23 -1.58
N PRO A 55 -1.82 -7.35 -2.49
CA PRO A 55 -2.64 -6.24 -2.91
C PRO A 55 -3.86 -6.73 -3.70
N VAL A 56 -5.02 -6.15 -3.39
CA VAL A 56 -6.25 -6.28 -4.16
C VAL A 56 -6.75 -4.90 -4.56
N ILE A 57 -7.42 -4.82 -5.71
CA ILE A 57 -7.91 -3.57 -6.28
C ILE A 57 -9.36 -3.71 -6.73
N ALA A 58 -10.15 -2.66 -6.54
CA ALA A 58 -11.50 -2.57 -7.08
C ALA A 58 -11.83 -1.16 -7.57
N SER A 59 -12.65 -1.08 -8.60
CA SER A 59 -13.25 0.18 -9.04
C SER A 59 -14.56 0.44 -8.30
N ILE A 60 -14.76 1.70 -7.90
CA ILE A 60 -15.90 2.17 -7.10
C ILE A 60 -16.43 3.50 -7.65
N GLY A 61 -17.61 3.92 -7.21
CA GLY A 61 -18.26 5.15 -7.66
C GLY A 61 -19.13 4.96 -8.92
N THR A 62 -19.96 5.97 -9.21
CA THR A 62 -21.08 5.85 -10.17
C THR A 62 -20.61 5.59 -11.60
N ASN A 63 -19.42 6.06 -11.97
CA ASN A 63 -18.82 5.85 -13.28
C ASN A 63 -17.39 5.33 -13.21
N ASN A 64 -17.09 4.45 -12.23
CA ASN A 64 -15.72 3.97 -12.00
C ASN A 64 -14.73 5.12 -11.75
N GLU A 65 -15.24 6.25 -11.24
CA GLU A 65 -14.50 7.50 -11.06
C GLU A 65 -13.44 7.41 -9.96
N ARG A 66 -13.42 6.30 -9.22
CA ARG A 66 -12.45 6.00 -8.19
C ARG A 66 -12.03 4.53 -8.26
N PHE A 67 -10.86 4.27 -7.69
CA PHE A 67 -10.43 2.93 -7.36
C PHE A 67 -9.84 2.90 -5.95
N VAL A 68 -9.85 1.73 -5.35
CA VAL A 68 -9.26 1.48 -4.03
C VAL A 68 -8.34 0.29 -4.13
N VAL A 69 -7.17 0.41 -3.51
CA VAL A 69 -6.19 -0.67 -3.35
C VAL A 69 -6.13 -1.00 -1.86
N ALA A 70 -6.28 -2.27 -1.51
CA ALA A 70 -6.08 -2.78 -0.17
C ALA A 70 -4.96 -3.82 -0.14
N TRP A 71 -4.22 -3.91 0.96
CA TRP A 71 -3.08 -4.82 1.14
C TRP A 71 -2.94 -5.20 2.61
N ILE A 72 -2.18 -6.26 2.88
CA ILE A 72 -1.74 -6.57 4.26
C ILE A 72 -0.39 -5.90 4.53
N SER A 73 -0.23 -5.37 5.74
CA SER A 73 0.98 -4.67 6.16
C SER A 73 1.41 -5.17 7.53
N TYR A 74 2.65 -5.65 7.62
CA TYR A 74 3.25 -6.12 8.87
C TYR A 74 3.76 -4.94 9.70
N GLY A 75 3.33 -4.83 10.96
CA GLY A 75 3.88 -3.87 11.91
C GLY A 75 3.45 -2.42 11.75
N GLN A 76 2.55 -2.11 10.80
CA GLN A 76 2.11 -0.74 10.53
C GLN A 76 1.17 -0.19 11.61
N ASP A 77 0.36 -1.06 12.22
CA ASP A 77 -0.50 -0.73 13.37
C ASP A 77 0.16 -1.01 14.73
N GLY A 78 1.43 -1.44 14.72
CA GLY A 78 2.17 -1.86 15.91
C GLY A 78 1.95 -3.32 16.34
N ALA A 79 1.23 -4.13 15.54
CA ALA A 79 1.02 -5.56 15.73
C ALA A 79 1.61 -6.39 14.58
N GLU A 80 1.09 -7.60 14.32
CA GLU A 80 1.48 -8.45 13.18
C GLU A 80 0.92 -7.89 11.86
N PHE A 81 0.14 -8.67 11.09
CA PHE A 81 -0.49 -8.19 9.86
C PHE A 81 -1.82 -7.48 10.12
N GLY A 82 -1.91 -6.22 9.69
CA GLY A 82 -3.18 -5.48 9.56
C GLY A 82 -3.53 -5.23 8.09
N ILE A 83 -4.80 -4.93 7.81
CA ILE A 83 -5.30 -4.58 6.47
C ILE A 83 -5.34 -3.06 6.33
N PHE A 84 -4.71 -2.57 5.28
CA PHE A 84 -4.62 -1.15 4.95
C PHE A 84 -5.16 -0.91 3.55
N ALA A 85 -5.62 0.31 3.30
CA ALA A 85 -6.12 0.70 2.01
C ALA A 85 -5.77 2.15 1.66
N GLN A 86 -5.71 2.43 0.36
CA GLN A 86 -5.57 3.76 -0.22
C GLN A 86 -6.58 3.89 -1.35
N MET A 87 -7.30 5.00 -1.35
CA MET A 87 -8.27 5.34 -2.38
C MET A 87 -7.69 6.38 -3.34
N TYR A 88 -8.15 6.37 -4.59
CA TYR A 88 -7.65 7.21 -5.67
C TYR A 88 -8.78 7.74 -6.53
N ASN A 89 -8.59 8.92 -7.12
CA ASN A 89 -9.40 9.39 -8.24
C ASN A 89 -8.93 8.69 -9.51
N SER A 90 -9.83 8.05 -10.27
CA SER A 90 -9.48 7.36 -11.52
C SER A 90 -9.18 8.31 -12.68
N SER A 91 -9.50 9.60 -12.54
CA SER A 91 -9.31 10.59 -13.61
C SER A 91 -7.87 11.11 -13.71
N ASP A 92 -7.15 11.12 -12.60
CA ASP A 92 -5.82 11.74 -12.48
C ASP A 92 -4.88 11.00 -11.53
N ASP A 93 -5.29 9.82 -11.05
CA ASP A 93 -4.52 8.92 -10.19
C ASP A 93 -4.10 9.57 -8.86
N SER A 94 -4.77 10.65 -8.47
CA SER A 94 -4.48 11.34 -7.21
C SER A 94 -5.01 10.54 -6.02
N LYS A 95 -4.20 10.43 -4.96
CA LYS A 95 -4.61 9.84 -3.68
C LYS A 95 -5.77 10.66 -3.10
N ILE A 96 -6.84 9.98 -2.73
CA ILE A 96 -7.92 10.56 -1.93
C ILE A 96 -7.56 10.29 -0.47
N ASP A 97 -7.25 11.35 0.26
CA ASP A 97 -6.78 11.32 1.64
C ASP A 97 -5.53 10.42 1.84
N LYS A 98 -5.21 10.12 3.10
CA LYS A 98 -4.12 9.23 3.47
C LYS A 98 -4.55 7.78 3.42
N GLU A 99 -3.59 6.87 3.35
CA GLU A 99 -3.81 5.46 3.63
C GLU A 99 -4.49 5.29 4.99
N PHE A 100 -5.38 4.31 5.11
CA PHE A 100 -6.17 4.06 6.31
C PHE A 100 -6.20 2.58 6.65
N GLN A 101 -6.26 2.28 7.95
CA GLN A 101 -6.42 0.92 8.44
C GLN A 101 -7.90 0.49 8.33
N VAL A 102 -8.14 -0.70 7.79
CA VAL A 102 -9.48 -1.25 7.55
C VAL A 102 -10.00 -1.98 8.78
N ASN A 103 -9.16 -2.82 9.40
CA ASN A 103 -9.53 -3.60 10.57
C ASN A 103 -9.29 -2.82 11.88
N ASN A 104 -10.27 -2.85 12.78
CA ASN A 104 -10.09 -2.37 14.17
C ASN A 104 -9.72 -3.49 15.15
N TYR A 105 -9.73 -4.75 14.70
CA TYR A 105 -9.26 -5.90 15.47
C TYR A 105 -7.83 -6.20 15.03
N THR A 106 -6.87 -5.96 15.92
CA THR A 106 -5.42 -6.01 15.62
C THR A 106 -4.72 -7.22 16.25
N THR A 107 -5.50 -8.17 16.77
CA THR A 107 -4.94 -9.37 17.41
C THR A 107 -4.86 -10.50 16.39
N PHE A 108 -3.66 -11.04 16.17
CA PHE A 108 -3.31 -12.05 15.17
C PHE A 108 -3.44 -11.58 13.71
N ASP A 109 -3.12 -12.46 12.76
CA ASP A 109 -3.13 -12.16 11.33
C ASP A 109 -4.53 -11.84 10.80
N GLN A 110 -4.68 -10.67 10.18
CA GLN A 110 -5.73 -10.45 9.18
C GLN A 110 -5.12 -10.71 7.80
N SER A 111 -5.69 -11.64 7.05
CA SER A 111 -5.14 -12.12 5.78
C SER A 111 -6.19 -12.10 4.67
N SER A 112 -5.73 -12.08 3.42
CA SER A 112 -6.58 -12.14 2.22
C SER A 112 -7.58 -10.99 2.10
N PRO A 113 -7.09 -9.74 1.92
CA PRO A 113 -7.96 -8.59 1.76
C PRO A 113 -8.88 -8.80 0.56
N SER A 114 -10.14 -8.39 0.69
CA SER A 114 -11.12 -8.45 -0.40
C SER A 114 -11.95 -7.17 -0.44
N ILE A 115 -12.32 -6.73 -1.65
CA ILE A 115 -13.09 -5.51 -1.86
C ILE A 115 -14.33 -5.82 -2.67
N ALA A 116 -15.50 -5.37 -2.20
CA ALA A 116 -16.75 -5.45 -2.93
C ALA A 116 -17.43 -4.08 -2.99
N SER A 117 -17.74 -3.61 -4.20
CA SER A 117 -18.62 -2.47 -4.42
C SER A 117 -20.06 -2.87 -4.10
N ILE A 118 -20.75 -2.06 -3.30
CA ILE A 118 -22.12 -2.32 -2.83
C ILE A 118 -23.01 -1.09 -3.00
N GLY A 119 -24.31 -1.31 -3.03
CA GLY A 119 -25.31 -0.25 -3.21
C GLY A 119 -25.56 0.11 -4.68
N ASN A 120 -26.56 0.95 -4.90
CA ASN A 120 -26.85 1.45 -6.25
C ASN A 120 -25.68 2.30 -6.74
N ASN A 121 -25.28 2.08 -7.99
CA ASN A 121 -24.17 2.81 -8.63
C ASN A 121 -22.81 2.68 -7.93
N ASN A 122 -22.54 1.60 -7.18
CA ASN A 122 -21.23 1.37 -6.54
C ASN A 122 -20.76 2.52 -5.61
N GLU A 123 -21.69 3.31 -5.06
CA GLU A 123 -21.37 4.45 -4.17
C GLU A 123 -20.83 4.03 -2.80
N LYS A 124 -21.02 2.76 -2.43
CA LYS A 124 -20.50 2.17 -1.20
C LYS A 124 -19.58 1.02 -1.57
N PHE A 125 -18.70 0.66 -0.65
CA PHE A 125 -17.85 -0.52 -0.78
C PHE A 125 -17.59 -1.12 0.59
N VAL A 126 -17.24 -2.40 0.60
CA VAL A 126 -16.82 -3.15 1.79
C VAL A 126 -15.41 -3.67 1.52
N ILE A 127 -14.54 -3.53 2.51
CA ILE A 127 -13.23 -4.19 2.55
C ILE A 127 -13.25 -5.15 3.74
N THR A 128 -12.80 -6.39 3.54
CA THR A 128 -12.65 -7.40 4.60
C THR A 128 -11.22 -7.88 4.68
#